data_AF-A0A9E6A132-F1
#
_entry.id   AF-A0A9E6A132-F1
#
_cell.length_a   1.000
_cell.length_b   1.000
_cell.length_c   1.000
_cell.angle_alpha   90.00
_cell.angle_beta   90.00
_cell.angle_gamma   90.00
#
_symmetry.space_group_name_H-M   'P 1'
#
loop_
_entity.id
_entity.type
_entity.pdbx_description
1 polymer ?
#
loop_
_entity_poly.entity_id
_entity_poly.type
_entity_poly.pdbx_seq_one_letter_code
_entity_poly.pdbx_strand_id
1 'polypeptide(L)'
;MTETTDQVKTWLNSDLTSLEDLYTELAKTSPQSNAMGGDLAKQGRAMLLAIRTGLHDLICKNDEISNHPAVSGGSDDINDTIALTAIIAAVIPSDLGTGVNATLIAVLIARIGVRNFCIGAST
;
A
#
# COMPACT_ATOMS: atom_id res chain seq x y z
N MET A 1 -9.72 -7.79 10.53
CA MET A 1 -10.85 -7.19 9.79
C MET A 1 -10.80 -7.73 8.38
N THR A 2 -11.92 -8.19 7.84
CA THR A 2 -12.00 -8.60 6.44
C THR A 2 -12.42 -7.37 5.65
N GLU A 3 -11.46 -6.73 4.95
CA GLU A 3 -11.76 -5.58 4.10
C GLU A 3 -12.67 -6.02 2.94
N THR A 4 -13.69 -5.23 2.62
CA THR A 4 -14.58 -5.54 1.48
C THR A 4 -13.97 -5.01 0.19
N THR A 5 -14.32 -5.63 -0.95
CA THR A 5 -13.92 -5.14 -2.28
C THR A 5 -14.35 -3.69 -2.51
N ASP A 6 -15.47 -3.25 -1.92
CA ASP A 6 -15.95 -1.88 -2.02
C ASP A 6 -15.05 -0.89 -1.27
N GLN A 7 -14.50 -1.29 -0.12
CA GLN A 7 -13.54 -0.45 0.61
C GLN A 7 -12.23 -0.28 -0.15
N VAL A 8 -11.72 -1.35 -0.78
CA VAL A 8 -10.55 -1.28 -1.66
C VAL A 8 -10.81 -0.34 -2.84
N LYS A 9 -11.99 -0.41 -3.46
CA LYS A 9 -12.40 0.51 -4.53
C LYS A 9 -12.42 1.97 -4.08
N THR A 10 -12.97 2.25 -2.89
CA THR A 10 -12.97 3.60 -2.33
C THR A 10 -11.55 4.10 -2.12
N TRP A 11 -10.67 3.30 -1.50
CA TRP A 11 -9.27 3.68 -1.28
C TRP A 11 -8.48 3.88 -2.57
N LEU A 12 -8.80 3.12 -3.63
CA LEU A 12 -8.17 3.27 -4.94
C LEU A 12 -8.67 4.50 -5.71
N ASN A 13 -9.81 5.09 -5.35
CA ASN A 13 -10.39 6.26 -6.03
C ASN A 13 -9.82 7.58 -5.46
N SER A 14 -9.16 8.39 -6.31
CA SER A 14 -8.48 9.63 -5.88
C SER A 14 -9.40 10.77 -5.54
N ASP A 15 -10.60 10.75 -6.10
CA ASP A 15 -11.62 11.77 -5.87
C ASP A 15 -12.34 11.54 -4.54
N LEU A 16 -12.29 10.31 -4.02
CA LEU A 16 -12.94 9.92 -2.76
C LEU A 16 -11.97 9.80 -1.59
N THR A 17 -10.72 9.41 -1.84
CA THR A 17 -9.73 9.21 -0.78
C THR A 17 -8.37 9.72 -1.25
N SER A 18 -7.84 10.68 -0.50
CA SER A 18 -6.51 11.23 -0.76
C SER A 18 -5.42 10.27 -0.29
N LEU A 19 -4.19 10.44 -0.79
CA LEU A 19 -3.03 9.69 -0.26
C LEU A 19 -2.79 9.98 1.23
N GLU A 20 -3.05 11.21 1.70
CA GLU A 20 -2.90 11.58 3.11
C GLU A 20 -3.90 10.86 4.01
N ASP A 21 -5.14 10.65 3.53
CA ASP A 21 -6.15 9.87 4.25
C ASP A 21 -5.71 8.41 4.39
N LEU A 22 -5.17 7.81 3.32
CA LEU A 22 -4.65 6.44 3.37
C LEU A 22 -3.48 6.29 4.35
N TYR A 23 -2.56 7.28 4.40
CA TYR A 23 -1.50 7.28 5.42
C TYR A 23 -2.08 7.43 6.83
N THR A 24 -3.10 8.27 7.00
CA THR A 24 -3.77 8.44 8.29
C THR A 24 -4.43 7.14 8.75
N GLU A 25 -5.10 6.42 7.84
CA GLU A 25 -5.66 5.09 8.13
C GLU A 25 -4.57 4.09 8.51
N LEU A 26 -3.42 4.10 7.82
CA LEU A 26 -2.29 3.23 8.16
C LEU A 26 -1.72 3.56 9.54
N ALA A 27 -1.63 4.84 9.91
CA ALA A 27 -1.21 5.23 11.26
C ALA A 27 -2.18 4.71 12.32
N LYS A 28 -3.50 4.80 12.09
CA LYS A 28 -4.51 4.33 13.05
C LYS A 28 -4.46 2.82 13.33
N THR A 29 -3.89 2.02 12.43
CA THR A 29 -3.75 0.56 12.67
C THR A 29 -2.65 0.24 13.70
N SER A 30 -1.72 1.17 13.97
CA SER A 30 -0.72 1.02 15.02
C SER A 30 -1.18 1.62 16.35
N PRO A 31 -1.14 0.86 17.47
CA PRO A 31 -1.52 1.37 18.80
C PRO A 31 -0.67 2.54 19.30
N GLN A 32 0.56 2.68 18.81
CA GLN A 32 1.51 3.72 19.24
C GLN A 32 1.17 5.11 18.69
N SER A 33 0.46 5.18 17.54
CA SER A 33 0.15 6.42 16.83
C SER A 33 -0.82 7.32 17.60
N ASN A 34 -1.74 6.71 18.34
CA ASN A 34 -2.75 7.41 19.13
C ASN A 34 -2.19 8.01 20.44
N ALA A 35 -0.98 7.63 20.85
CA ALA A 35 -0.41 8.03 22.13
C ALA A 35 0.38 9.35 22.09
N MET A 36 0.79 9.84 20.91
CA MET A 36 1.74 10.96 20.79
C MET A 36 1.17 12.27 20.23
N GLY A 37 -0.14 12.38 19.95
CA GLY A 37 -0.77 13.67 19.56
C GLY A 37 -0.15 14.36 18.33
N GLY A 38 0.52 13.59 17.46
CA GLY A 38 1.23 14.10 16.28
C GLY A 38 0.44 13.97 14.98
N ASP A 39 1.02 14.48 13.90
CA ASP A 39 0.49 14.40 12.53
C ASP A 39 0.44 12.93 12.06
N LEU A 40 -0.77 12.35 12.04
CA LEU A 40 -1.01 10.95 11.69
C LEU A 40 -0.61 10.62 10.24
N ALA A 41 -0.81 11.54 9.29
CA ALA A 41 -0.42 11.32 7.90
C ALA A 41 1.11 11.17 7.78
N LYS A 42 1.87 12.01 8.49
CA LYS A 42 3.34 11.87 8.55
C LYS A 42 3.77 10.56 9.20
N GLN A 43 3.10 10.14 10.28
CA GLN A 43 3.40 8.87 10.95
C GLN A 43 3.13 7.68 10.04
N GLY A 44 1.99 7.66 9.33
CA GLY A 44 1.65 6.61 8.38
C GLY A 44 2.64 6.53 7.22
N ARG A 45 3.09 7.68 6.71
CA ARG A 45 4.16 7.71 5.69
C ARG A 45 5.48 7.15 6.22
N ALA A 46 5.87 7.52 7.44
CA ALA A 46 7.08 6.99 8.08
C ALA A 46 6.96 5.46 8.30
N MET A 47 5.78 4.98 8.67
CA MET A 47 5.48 3.56 8.81
C MET A 47 5.61 2.81 7.49
N LEU A 48 5.03 3.33 6.40
CA LEU A 48 5.20 2.74 5.06
C LEU A 48 6.68 2.70 4.65
N LEU A 49 7.45 3.76 4.93
CA LEU A 49 8.88 3.79 4.64
C LEU A 49 9.69 2.78 5.47
N ALA A 50 9.32 2.57 6.74
CA ALA A 50 10.00 1.60 7.60
C ALA A 50 9.81 0.16 7.11
N ILE A 51 8.60 -0.18 6.66
CA ILE A 51 8.29 -1.53 6.13
C ILE A 51 8.77 -1.72 4.69
N ARG A 52 8.98 -0.62 3.95
CA ARG A 52 9.36 -0.64 2.54
C ARG A 52 10.58 -1.51 2.28
N THR A 53 11.61 -1.41 3.11
CA THR A 53 12.85 -2.20 2.94
C THR A 53 12.59 -3.70 2.99
N GLY A 54 11.68 -4.16 3.87
CA GLY A 54 11.28 -5.57 3.95
C GLY A 54 10.38 -6.02 2.81
N LEU A 55 9.62 -5.09 2.22
CA LEU A 55 8.69 -5.37 1.12
C LEU A 55 9.31 -5.21 -0.27
N HIS A 56 10.43 -4.49 -0.38
CA HIS A 56 11.00 -4.10 -1.67
C HIS A 56 11.33 -5.31 -2.52
N ASP A 57 12.12 -6.25 -2.01
CA ASP A 57 12.48 -7.45 -2.78
C ASP A 57 11.26 -8.31 -3.12
N LEU A 58 10.31 -8.45 -2.19
CA LEU A 58 9.10 -9.26 -2.37
C LEU A 58 8.18 -8.72 -3.48
N ILE A 59 8.17 -7.41 -3.68
CA ILE A 59 7.30 -6.73 -4.65
C ILE A 59 8.04 -6.47 -5.95
N CYS A 60 9.27 -5.94 -5.88
CA CYS A 60 10.01 -5.44 -7.03
C CYS A 60 10.76 -6.53 -7.81
N LYS A 61 11.02 -7.70 -7.20
CA LYS A 61 11.59 -8.87 -7.89
C LYS A 61 10.53 -9.92 -8.22
N ASN A 62 9.25 -9.61 -8.01
CA ASN A 62 8.16 -10.51 -8.32
C ASN A 62 7.73 -10.33 -9.79
N ASP A 63 7.86 -11.41 -10.56
CA ASP A 63 7.55 -11.41 -12.00
C ASP A 63 6.06 -11.21 -12.28
N GLU A 64 5.18 -11.69 -11.41
CA GLU A 64 3.73 -11.52 -11.56
C GLU A 64 3.30 -10.05 -11.36
N ILE A 65 3.89 -9.37 -10.37
CA ILE A 65 3.63 -7.96 -10.09
C ILE A 65 4.26 -7.07 -11.19
N SER A 66 5.50 -7.32 -11.56
CA SER A 66 6.24 -6.47 -12.52
C SER A 66 5.67 -6.54 -13.94
N ASN A 67 5.14 -7.70 -14.35
CA ASN A 67 4.51 -7.87 -15.66
C ASN A 67 3.03 -7.48 -15.69
N HIS A 68 2.41 -7.21 -14.54
CA HIS A 68 0.99 -6.89 -14.45
C HIS A 68 0.62 -5.67 -15.33
N PRO A 69 -0.51 -5.69 -16.07
CA PRO A 69 -0.91 -4.61 -16.99
C PRO A 69 -0.97 -3.21 -16.35
N ALA A 70 -1.47 -3.11 -15.11
CA ALA A 70 -1.47 -1.86 -14.34
C ALA A 70 -0.05 -1.31 -14.01
N VAL A 71 0.99 -2.15 -14.09
CA VAL A 71 2.40 -1.75 -13.88
C VAL A 71 3.13 -1.53 -15.20
N SER A 72 2.94 -2.41 -16.17
CA SER A 72 3.70 -2.46 -17.43
C SER A 72 3.09 -1.57 -18.54
N GLY A 73 1.76 -1.50 -18.60
CA GLY A 73 1.02 -0.90 -19.72
C GLY A 73 0.31 0.43 -19.43
N GLY A 74 0.31 0.93 -18.19
CA GLY A 74 -0.41 2.16 -17.83
C GLY A 74 -1.93 2.04 -17.98
N SER A 75 -2.47 0.83 -17.77
CA SER A 75 -3.93 0.63 -17.73
C SER A 75 -4.51 1.44 -16.57
N ASP A 76 -5.36 2.42 -16.89
CA ASP A 76 -6.17 3.17 -15.92
C ASP A 76 -7.41 2.38 -15.48
N ASP A 77 -7.53 1.09 -15.86
CA ASP A 77 -8.64 0.24 -15.44
C ASP A 77 -8.56 -0.03 -13.93
N ILE A 78 -9.62 0.35 -13.23
CA ILE A 78 -9.75 0.15 -11.79
C ILE A 78 -9.72 -1.33 -11.41
N ASN A 79 -10.22 -2.24 -12.26
CA ASN A 79 -10.21 -3.67 -12.03
C ASN A 79 -8.78 -4.24 -12.10
N ASP A 80 -7.97 -3.76 -13.04
CA ASP A 80 -6.55 -4.13 -13.10
C ASP A 80 -5.81 -3.65 -11.84
N THR A 81 -6.16 -2.45 -11.36
CA THR A 81 -5.56 -1.90 -10.14
C THR A 81 -5.98 -2.67 -8.88
N ILE A 82 -7.23 -3.15 -8.82
CA ILE A 82 -7.72 -4.04 -7.75
C ILE A 82 -7.01 -5.39 -7.82
N ALA A 83 -6.87 -5.98 -9.00
CA ALA A 83 -6.17 -7.25 -9.19
C ALA A 83 -4.70 -7.13 -8.74
N LEU A 84 -4.01 -6.07 -9.16
CA LEU A 84 -2.66 -5.76 -8.71
C LEU A 84 -2.58 -5.63 -7.18
N THR A 85 -3.53 -4.90 -6.58
CA THR A 85 -3.62 -4.74 -5.13
C THR A 85 -3.76 -6.10 -4.42
N ALA A 86 -4.57 -7.01 -4.95
CA ALA A 86 -4.74 -8.34 -4.38
C ALA A 86 -3.44 -9.17 -4.47
N ILE A 87 -2.74 -9.11 -5.61
CA ILE A 87 -1.46 -9.81 -5.80
C ILE A 87 -0.41 -9.25 -4.83
N ILE A 88 -0.31 -7.92 -4.71
CA ILE A 88 0.62 -7.29 -3.74
C ILE A 88 0.26 -7.70 -2.31
N ALA A 89 -1.02 -7.67 -1.93
CA ALA A 89 -1.46 -8.06 -0.60
C ALA A 89 -1.12 -9.52 -0.28
N ALA A 90 -1.17 -10.41 -1.27
CA ALA A 90 -0.86 -11.83 -1.11
C ALA A 90 0.64 -12.10 -0.88
N VAL A 91 1.54 -11.26 -1.40
CA VAL A 91 2.99 -11.41 -1.19
C VAL A 91 3.49 -10.71 0.08
N ILE A 92 2.69 -9.82 0.66
CA ILE A 92 2.99 -9.17 1.92
C ILE A 92 2.92 -10.23 3.03
N PRO A 93 4.03 -10.53 3.72
CA PRO A 93 4.05 -11.58 4.71
C PRO A 93 3.19 -11.17 5.91
N SER A 94 2.41 -12.13 6.42
CA SER A 94 1.43 -11.91 7.49
C SER A 94 2.03 -11.50 8.84
N ASP A 95 3.35 -11.60 8.98
CA ASP A 95 4.12 -11.34 10.20
C ASP A 95 4.78 -9.95 10.22
N LEU A 96 4.41 -9.04 9.30
CA LEU A 96 4.93 -7.67 9.19
C LEU A 96 4.73 -6.75 10.42
N GLY A 97 4.24 -7.30 11.53
CA GLY A 97 3.99 -6.65 12.80
C GLY A 97 2.51 -6.67 13.16
N THR A 98 2.22 -6.80 14.46
CA THR A 98 0.86 -6.65 14.99
C THR A 98 0.36 -5.24 14.72
N GLY A 99 -0.69 -5.10 13.89
CA GLY A 99 -1.30 -3.80 13.58
C GLY A 99 -0.99 -3.26 12.19
N VAL A 100 -0.49 -4.10 11.27
CA VAL A 100 -0.24 -3.70 9.88
C VAL A 100 -1.29 -4.33 8.95
N ASN A 101 -2.06 -3.52 8.23
CA ASN A 101 -3.05 -4.01 7.27
C ASN A 101 -2.41 -4.19 5.87
N ALA A 102 -2.16 -5.44 5.48
CA ALA A 102 -1.54 -5.80 4.21
C ALA A 102 -2.31 -5.27 2.99
N THR A 103 -3.65 -5.28 3.03
CA THR A 103 -4.49 -4.74 1.96
C THR A 103 -4.33 -3.22 1.84
N LEU A 104 -4.29 -2.50 2.96
CA LEU A 104 -4.09 -1.05 2.96
C LEU A 104 -2.70 -0.66 2.42
N ILE A 105 -1.66 -1.42 2.77
CA ILE A 105 -0.32 -1.23 2.19
C ILE A 105 -0.34 -1.49 0.70
N ALA A 106 -0.96 -2.58 0.27
CA ALA A 106 -1.05 -2.92 -1.14
C ALA A 106 -1.75 -1.81 -1.94
N VAL A 107 -2.83 -1.22 -1.38
CA VAL A 107 -3.50 -0.07 -1.99
C VAL A 107 -2.58 1.14 -2.05
N LEU A 108 -1.87 1.47 -0.97
CA LEU A 108 -0.89 2.56 -0.96
C LEU A 108 0.18 2.37 -2.04
N ILE A 109 0.71 1.15 -2.21
CA ILE A 109 1.73 0.83 -3.21
C ILE A 109 1.15 0.94 -4.64
N ALA A 110 -0.06 0.41 -4.87
CA ALA A 110 -0.74 0.53 -6.15
C ALA A 110 -1.00 2.00 -6.52
N ARG A 111 -1.42 2.82 -5.55
CA ARG A 111 -1.68 4.27 -5.69
C ARG A 111 -0.44 5.12 -5.93
N ILE A 112 0.66 4.81 -5.24
CA ILE A 112 1.97 5.46 -5.47
C ILE A 112 2.54 5.03 -6.83
N GLY A 113 2.14 3.84 -7.29
CA GLY A 113 2.68 3.16 -8.46
C GLY A 113 3.85 2.28 -8.09
N VAL A 114 3.78 0.99 -8.45
CA VAL A 114 4.80 -0.02 -8.16
C VAL A 114 6.19 0.42 -8.67
N ARG A 115 6.27 1.02 -9.85
CA ARG A 115 7.55 1.54 -10.39
C ARG A 115 8.18 2.58 -9.46
N ASN A 116 7.38 3.54 -8.98
CA ASN A 116 7.85 4.59 -8.06
C ASN A 116 8.25 3.99 -6.70
N PHE A 117 7.47 3.01 -6.23
CA PHE A 117 7.79 2.24 -5.03
C PHE A 117 9.12 1.49 -5.16
N CYS A 118 9.45 0.96 -6.34
CA CYS A 118 10.68 0.21 -6.58
C CYS A 118 11.91 1.10 -6.82
N ILE A 119 11.77 2.29 -7.41
CA ILE A 119 12.89 3.20 -7.71
C ILE A 119 13.51 3.80 -6.44
N GLY A 120 12.69 4.29 -5.52
CA GLY A 120 13.22 5.06 -4.38
C GLY A 120 13.82 4.24 -3.23
N ALA A 121 14.06 2.94 -3.38
CA ALA A 121 14.72 2.11 -2.36
C ALA A 121 16.24 1.99 -2.58
N SER A 122 16.76 2.54 -3.68
CA SER A 122 18.16 2.42 -4.11
C SER A 122 19.09 3.50 -3.52
N THR A 123 18.77 4.07 -2.35
CA THR A 123 19.60 5.10 -1.68
C THR A 123 19.74 4.84 -0.21
#